data_AF-A0A961F5B7-F1
#
_entry.id   AF-A0A961F5B7-F1
#
_cell.length_a   1.000
_cell.length_b   1.000
_cell.length_c   1.000
_cell.angle_alpha   90.00
_cell.angle_beta   90.00
_cell.angle_gamma   90.00
#
_symmetry.space_group_name_H-M   'P 1'
#
loop_
_entity.id
_entity.type
_entity.pdbx_description
1 polymer ?
#
loop_
_entity_poly.entity_id
_entity_poly.type
_entity_poly.pdbx_seq_one_letter_code
_entity_poly.pdbx_strand_id
1 'polypeptide(L)'
;CADLGAEISASYQGTSLDALRQMIGMGMGAGFLPALYVESEIRGRDASVVALPFRRGRFTRTIGFGWRRSTGRMSSIDRVIEQVRDTARASFAGIVTVL
;
A
#
# COMPACT_ATOMS: atom_id res chain seq x y z
N CYS A 1 -0.78 18.67 -2.10
CA CYS A 1 0.04 19.18 -0.98
C CYS A 1 0.18 20.70 -1.10
N ALA A 2 0.77 21.21 -2.19
CA ALA A 2 0.86 22.66 -2.44
C ALA A 2 -0.50 23.38 -2.34
N ASP A 3 -1.55 22.83 -2.97
CA ASP A 3 -2.91 23.40 -2.93
C ASP A 3 -3.55 23.46 -1.54
N LEU A 4 -2.98 22.75 -0.55
CA LEU A 4 -3.44 22.73 0.84
C LEU A 4 -2.45 23.43 1.79
N GLY A 5 -1.42 24.10 1.26
CA GLY A 5 -0.34 24.71 2.05
C GLY A 5 0.56 23.69 2.77
N ALA A 6 0.47 22.41 2.40
CA ALA A 6 1.30 21.35 2.98
C ALA A 6 2.65 21.26 2.26
N GLU A 7 3.73 21.40 3.01
CA GLU A 7 5.10 21.21 2.52
C GLU A 7 5.49 19.74 2.56
N ILE A 8 5.92 19.20 1.41
CA ILE A 8 6.49 17.86 1.35
C ILE A 8 7.92 17.97 1.86
N SER A 9 8.23 17.30 2.96
CA SER A 9 9.60 17.24 3.44
C SER A 9 10.44 16.36 2.52
N ALA A 10 11.31 16.98 1.71
CA ALA A 10 12.22 16.29 0.81
C ALA A 10 13.20 15.37 1.56
N SER A 11 13.50 15.69 2.82
CA SER A 11 14.33 14.87 3.73
C SER A 11 13.63 13.57 4.16
N TYR A 12 12.33 13.42 3.89
CA TYR A 12 11.49 12.27 4.28
C TYR A 12 10.91 11.55 3.06
N GLN A 13 11.58 11.61 1.90
CA GLN A 13 11.40 10.57 0.89
C GLN A 13 12.02 9.27 1.42
N GLY A 14 11.27 8.54 2.24
CA GLY A 14 11.64 7.20 2.65
C GLY A 14 11.78 6.31 1.42
N THR A 15 12.90 5.62 1.29
CA THR A 15 13.11 4.58 0.26
C THR A 15 12.25 3.34 0.52
N SER A 16 11.61 3.24 1.70
CA SER A 16 10.68 2.18 2.07
C SER A 16 9.52 2.71 2.94
N LEU A 17 8.41 1.98 2.93
CA LEU A 17 7.25 2.25 3.81
C LEU A 17 7.58 2.00 5.28
N ASP A 18 8.52 1.10 5.57
CA ASP A 18 8.93 0.77 6.94
C ASP A 18 9.72 1.90 7.59
N ALA A 19 10.67 2.47 6.85
CA ALA A 19 11.37 3.66 7.30
C ALA A 19 10.38 4.81 7.56
N LEU A 20 9.41 5.03 6.66
CA LEU A 20 8.36 6.03 6.88
C LEU A 20 7.56 5.78 8.16
N ARG A 21 7.16 4.53 8.43
CA ARG A 21 6.43 4.15 9.66
C ARG A 21 7.26 4.45 10.91
N GLN A 22 8.53 4.04 10.93
CA GLN A 22 9.42 4.30 12.07
C GLN A 22 9.59 5.79 12.31
N MET A 23 9.79 6.57 11.25
CA MET A 23 9.94 8.02 11.34
C MET A 23 8.69 8.71 11.92
N ILE A 24 7.49 8.26 11.52
CA ILE A 24 6.22 8.73 12.08
C ILE A 24 6.13 8.34 13.56
N GLY A 25 6.49 7.10 13.92
CA GLY A 25 6.50 6.63 15.32
C GLY A 25 7.47 7.39 16.22
N MET A 26 8.53 7.98 15.64
CA MET A 26 9.46 8.88 16.33
C MET A 26 8.95 10.33 16.44
N GLY A 27 7.73 10.62 15.99
CA GLY A 27 7.13 11.96 16.08
C GLY A 27 7.56 12.94 14.99
N MET A 28 8.17 12.46 13.90
CA MET A 28 8.71 13.31 12.84
C MET A 28 7.65 13.78 11.81
N GLY A 29 6.37 13.57 12.11
CA GLY A 29 5.24 14.06 11.32
C GLY A 29 4.18 13.00 11.09
N ALA A 30 3.46 13.14 9.97
CA ALA A 30 2.46 12.18 9.50
C ALA A 30 2.72 11.83 8.03
N GLY A 31 2.16 10.70 7.57
CA GLY A 31 2.35 10.24 6.21
C GLY A 31 1.14 9.50 5.65
N PHE A 32 1.14 9.32 4.34
CA PHE A 32 0.15 8.52 3.63
C PHE A 32 0.70 7.13 3.38
N LEU A 33 -0.02 6.11 3.85
CA LEU A 33 0.37 4.71 3.70
C LEU A 33 -0.67 3.95 2.87
N PRO A 34 -0.25 3.04 1.97
CA PRO A 34 -1.18 2.16 1.28
C PRO A 34 -1.95 1.29 2.27
N ALA A 35 -3.25 1.07 2.02
CA ALA A 35 -4.10 0.33 2.94
C ALA A 35 -3.59 -1.09 3.23
N LEU A 36 -3.05 -1.80 2.23
CA LEU A 36 -2.46 -3.13 2.42
C LEU A 36 -1.28 -3.13 3.41
N TYR A 37 -0.48 -2.06 3.44
CA TYR A 37 0.62 -1.92 4.40
C TYR A 37 0.11 -1.66 5.82
N VAL A 38 -0.96 -0.86 5.95
CA VAL A 38 -1.62 -0.62 7.24
C VAL A 38 -2.14 -1.93 7.83
N GLU A 39 -2.73 -2.80 7.01
CA GLU A 39 -3.19 -4.12 7.47
C GLU A 39 -2.06 -5.04 7.88
N SER A 40 -0.94 -5.05 7.14
CA SER A 40 0.13 -6.01 7.40
C SER A 40 1.02 -5.61 8.56
N GLU A 41 1.36 -4.32 8.69
CA GLU A 41 2.41 -3.86 9.62
C GLU A 41 1.89 -3.05 10.81
N ILE A 42 0.71 -2.43 10.71
CA ILE A 42 0.22 -1.52 11.76
C ILE A 42 -0.89 -2.18 12.56
N ARG A 43 -1.97 -2.61 11.89
CA ARG A 43 -3.16 -3.13 12.57
C ARG A 43 -2.81 -4.39 13.39
N GLY A 44 -2.85 -4.24 14.71
CA GLY A 44 -2.58 -5.35 15.64
C GLY A 44 -1.11 -5.73 15.81
N ARG A 45 -0.16 -4.96 15.27
CA ARG A 45 1.28 -5.25 15.37
C ARG A 45 2.11 -4.11 15.96
N ASP A 46 1.78 -2.87 15.63
CA ASP A 46 2.54 -1.70 16.06
C ASP A 46 1.65 -0.68 16.76
N ALA A 47 1.99 -0.36 18.01
CA ALA A 47 1.30 0.63 18.83
C ALA A 47 1.94 2.02 18.78
N SER A 48 3.09 2.18 18.11
CA SER A 48 3.80 3.46 17.99
C SER A 48 3.15 4.44 17.00
N VAL A 49 2.28 3.94 16.12
CA VAL A 49 1.54 4.75 15.15
C VAL A 49 0.07 4.35 15.09
N VAL A 50 -0.80 5.30 14.78
CA VAL A 50 -2.23 5.06 14.55
C VAL A 50 -2.58 5.41 13.12
N ALA A 51 -3.22 4.48 12.41
CA ALA A 51 -3.70 4.70 11.06
C ALA A 51 -5.13 5.28 11.07
N LEU A 52 -5.32 6.41 10.38
CA LEU A 52 -6.62 7.08 10.26
C LEU A 52 -7.16 6.94 8.83
N PRO A 53 -8.41 6.50 8.64
CA PRO A 53 -9.02 6.44 7.32
C PRO A 53 -9.38 7.84 6.80
N PHE A 54 -9.36 8.01 5.48
CA PHE A 54 -9.83 9.24 4.84
C PHE A 54 -11.36 9.40 5.01
N ARG A 55 -11.79 10.61 5.41
CA ARG A 55 -13.21 10.92 5.61
C ARG A 55 -14.01 11.04 4.30
N ARG A 56 -13.38 11.47 3.21
CA ARG A 56 -14.01 11.71 1.90
C ARG A 56 -13.02 11.41 0.77
N GLY A 57 -13.53 10.84 -0.32
CA GLY A 57 -12.73 10.40 -1.47
C GLY A 57 -12.00 9.08 -1.21
N ARG A 58 -11.75 8.31 -2.27
CA ARG A 58 -10.89 7.13 -2.24
C ARG A 58 -9.64 7.45 -3.06
N PHE A 59 -8.51 7.66 -2.40
CA PHE A 59 -7.22 7.64 -3.09
C PHE A 59 -6.90 6.18 -3.42
N THR A 60 -7.14 5.80 -4.66
CA THR A 60 -6.90 4.44 -5.14
C THR A 60 -5.69 4.41 -6.04
N ARG A 61 -4.98 3.29 -6.03
CA ARG A 61 -3.98 2.95 -7.04
C ARG A 61 -4.31 1.59 -7.63
N THR A 62 -4.01 1.41 -8.91
CA THR A 62 -4.13 0.10 -9.56
C THR A 62 -2.81 -0.64 -9.41
N ILE A 63 -2.87 -1.89 -8.94
CA ILE A 63 -1.74 -2.82 -8.93
C ILE A 63 -1.98 -3.80 -10.07
N GLY A 64 -1.02 -3.91 -10.98
CA GLY A 64 -1.12 -4.77 -12.16
C GLY A 64 0.01 -5.79 -12.22
N PHE A 65 -0.21 -6.82 -13.02
CA PHE A 65 0.83 -7.80 -13.37
C PHE A 65 1.46 -7.40 -14.71
N GLY A 66 2.78 -7.48 -14.81
CA GLY A 66 3.53 -7.15 -16.03
C GLY A 66 4.49 -8.28 -16.41
N TRP A 67 4.54 -8.61 -17.71
CA TRP A 67 5.43 -9.63 -18.25
C TRP A 67 5.88 -9.29 -19.68
N ARG A 68 6.92 -9.99 -20.16
CA ARG A 68 7.39 -9.87 -21.54
C ARG A 68 6.45 -10.63 -22.48
N ARG A 69 6.08 -10.00 -23.61
CA ARG A 69 5.22 -10.61 -24.64
C ARG A 69 5.74 -11.97 -25.13
N SER A 70 7.05 -12.15 -25.21
CA SER A 70 7.71 -13.39 -25.69
C SER A 70 7.84 -14.48 -24.62
N THR A 71 7.18 -14.36 -23.47
CA THR A 71 7.26 -15.38 -22.42
C THR A 71 6.64 -16.70 -22.86
N GLY A 72 7.40 -17.79 -22.76
CA GLY A 72 6.90 -19.16 -22.96
C GLY A 72 6.21 -19.76 -21.73
N ARG A 73 6.04 -18.98 -20.65
CA ARG A 73 5.56 -19.46 -19.33
C ARG A 73 4.18 -18.91 -18.95
N MET A 74 3.35 -18.57 -19.94
CA MET A 74 2.06 -17.89 -19.69
C MET A 74 1.17 -18.70 -18.74
N SER A 75 1.09 -20.02 -18.91
CA SER A 75 0.31 -20.90 -18.02
C SER A 75 0.76 -20.87 -16.56
N SER A 76 2.06 -20.72 -16.29
CA SER A 76 2.58 -20.55 -14.92
C SER A 76 2.24 -19.17 -14.37
N ILE A 77 2.32 -18.12 -15.21
CA ILE A 77 1.99 -16.74 -14.82
C ILE A 77 0.52 -16.65 -14.45
N ASP A 78 -0.37 -17.24 -15.26
CA ASP A 78 -1.82 -17.25 -14.99
C ASP A 78 -2.15 -17.91 -13.65
N ARG A 79 -1.47 -19.02 -13.31
CA ARG A 79 -1.64 -19.67 -12.00
C ARG A 79 -1.24 -18.77 -10.83
N VAL A 80 -0.14 -18.02 -10.98
CA VAL A 80 0.28 -17.05 -9.95
C VAL A 80 -0.72 -15.90 -9.84
N ILE A 81 -1.18 -15.38 -10.97
CA ILE A 81 -2.19 -14.31 -10.99
C ILE A 81 -3.46 -14.76 -10.27
N GLU A 82 -3.96 -15.97 -10.56
CA GLU A 82 -5.17 -16.46 -9.91
C GLU A 82 -4.97 -16.66 -8.41
N GLN A 83 -3.83 -17.23 -7.99
CA GLN A 83 -3.51 -17.38 -6.56
C GLN A 83 -3.47 -16.03 -5.83
N VAL A 84 -2.89 -15.00 -6.45
CA VAL A 84 -2.85 -13.65 -5.87
C VAL A 84 -4.26 -13.05 -5.81
N ARG A 85 -5.09 -13.23 -6.85
CA ARG A 85 -6.48 -12.76 -6.87
C ARG A 85 -7.33 -13.44 -5.81
N ASP A 86 -7.21 -14.75 -5.65
CA ASP A 86 -7.93 -15.51 -4.63
C ASP A 86 -7.53 -15.08 -3.22
N THR A 87 -6.23 -14.89 -2.98
CA THR A 87 -5.74 -14.35 -1.71
C THR A 87 -6.27 -12.94 -1.46
N ALA A 88 -6.30 -12.09 -2.48
CA ALA A 88 -6.83 -10.73 -2.38
C ALA A 88 -8.33 -10.72 -2.02
N ARG A 89 -9.13 -11.60 -2.64
CA ARG A 89 -10.55 -11.75 -2.33
C ARG A 89 -10.76 -12.31 -0.92
N ALA A 90 -10.03 -13.36 -0.54
CA ALA A 90 -10.21 -14.03 0.75
C ALA A 90 -9.78 -13.16 1.94
N SER A 91 -8.64 -12.49 1.82
CA SER A 91 -8.00 -11.80 2.95
C SER A 91 -8.23 -10.29 2.95
N PHE A 92 -8.58 -9.68 1.81
CA PHE A 92 -8.58 -8.21 1.65
C PHE A 92 -9.81 -7.64 0.93
N ALA A 93 -10.94 -8.35 0.87
CA ALA A 93 -12.16 -7.91 0.15
C ALA A 93 -12.68 -6.51 0.51
N GLY A 94 -12.48 -6.04 1.75
CA GLY A 94 -12.88 -4.70 2.20
C GLY A 94 -11.94 -3.57 1.77
N ILE A 95 -10.78 -3.91 1.21
CA ILE A 95 -9.64 -3.00 1.02
C ILE A 95 -9.19 -3.00 -0.45
N VAL A 96 -9.25 -4.16 -1.10
CA VAL A 96 -8.87 -4.36 -2.49
C VAL A 96 -10.10 -4.72 -3.32
N THR A 97 -10.26 -4.04 -4.45
CA THR A 97 -11.20 -4.44 -5.50
C THR A 97 -10.41 -5.20 -6.57
N VAL A 98 -10.76 -6.46 -6.78
CA VAL A 98 -10.15 -7.29 -7.84
C VAL A 98 -10.95 -7.08 -9.12
N LEU A 99 -10.25 -6.64 -10.17
CA LEU A 99 -10.77 -6.48 -11.54
C LEU A 99 -10.49 -7.72 -12.40
#